data_AF-E9EW93-F1
#
_entry.id   AF-E9EW93-F1
#
_cell.length_a   1.000
_cell.length_b   1.000
_cell.length_c   1.000
_cell.angle_alpha   90.00
_cell.angle_beta   90.00
_cell.angle_gamma   90.00
#
_symmetry.space_group_name_H-M   'P 1'
#
loop_
_entity.id
_entity.type
_entity.pdbx_description
1 polymer ?
#
loop_
_entity_poly.entity_id
_entity_poly.type
_entity_poly.pdbx_seq_one_letter_code
_entity_poly.pdbx_strand_id
1 'polypeptide(L)'
;MLCCWSNCSIEPSLARPSRGASAPPHQMAAGILRFTHSVPGLYEELVPPGTFQKYFFLTSLWTLLKLRALLSSVVFTGSCRALNWTSTGPWDITTHHYTWDLYTAQTPAKKTMQSKLLVALSAAAATTLVSAAEERVLGVYIFHRHGDRTAKAWAPVNLTALGAEEVHSSGSFYRKRYVQTDASVRIAGVSSNNPILSQLSVIAPQDAVLYNSALTFLQGLYPPTGQSETLANGTKVEGPLGGYQYIPINAISNAATANKAENQGWLQGASGCDNGVKSSNAYFTSADYQKTYDESLDLYQSILPVINTTYNKDAANFKNGYTIWDYINVAKIHNSSIPSDNLINSQTFDRLFNLASVHEWNLAYNASEPVRAIAGSVLAGQILDSLQAIVDGTKGTARFNAQFGAYGTFMAFFGLAQLPKASQDFYGIVDYASSMTFELFTTSTAAKPSADDINVRFLFANGTAANNELKPFPLFGQDKTSLSWSDFRSGMTKFAIADTKHWCTLCGSTSSTCAANSTSGSDDPSTQSNASSDNGVSKPVAGVIGALVTLIVILGIQAAVMLLGGLRLVKKSTLARANNGPETAGIKGQ
;
A
#
# COMPACT_ATOMS: atom_id res chain seq x y z
N MET A 1 48.52 3.66 13.26
CA MET A 1 48.83 4.47 14.46
C MET A 1 47.54 4.62 15.24
N LEU A 2 47.51 4.07 16.48
CA LEU A 2 46.44 4.00 17.52
C LEU A 2 45.07 3.40 17.12
N CYS A 3 44.71 2.15 17.43
CA CYS A 3 44.42 1.48 18.72
C CYS A 3 43.19 2.01 19.48
N CYS A 4 42.12 1.19 19.56
CA CYS A 4 41.75 0.53 20.81
C CYS A 4 40.83 -0.68 20.58
N TRP A 5 41.20 -1.79 21.21
CA TRP A 5 40.58 -3.12 21.23
C TRP A 5 40.34 -3.46 22.70
N SER A 6 39.23 -4.12 23.05
CA SER A 6 39.14 -5.07 24.19
C SER A 6 37.85 -5.89 24.03
N ASN A 7 37.92 -7.14 23.55
CA ASN A 7 38.26 -8.40 24.24
C ASN A 7 37.15 -8.96 25.14
N CYS A 8 36.57 -10.09 24.70
CA CYS A 8 36.14 -11.16 25.59
C CYS A 8 36.60 -12.50 25.00
N SER A 9 37.57 -13.12 25.67
CA SER A 9 38.17 -14.41 25.33
C SER A 9 37.36 -15.58 25.87
N ILE A 10 37.37 -16.67 25.11
CA ILE A 10 36.93 -18.01 25.50
C ILE A 10 38.15 -18.78 26.01
N GLU A 11 38.03 -19.54 27.10
CA GLU A 11 38.71 -20.84 27.25
C GLU A 11 37.96 -21.77 28.24
N PRO A 12 38.17 -23.12 28.13
CA PRO A 12 37.19 -24.14 28.48
C PRO A 12 37.52 -24.90 29.77
N SER A 13 36.57 -25.66 30.32
CA SER A 13 36.85 -26.69 31.32
C SER A 13 36.26 -28.05 30.93
N LEU A 14 37.15 -29.05 30.95
CA LEU A 14 36.90 -30.48 30.76
C LEU A 14 36.52 -31.12 32.10
N ALA A 15 35.49 -31.97 32.11
CA ALA A 15 35.39 -33.08 33.05
C ALA A 15 34.54 -34.23 32.45
N ARG A 16 35.06 -35.46 32.55
CA ARG A 16 34.52 -36.74 32.03
C ARG A 16 33.65 -37.48 33.10
N PRO A 17 32.98 -38.62 32.75
CA PRO A 17 31.68 -39.02 33.30
C PRO A 17 31.72 -40.14 34.36
N SER A 18 30.60 -40.39 35.05
CA SER A 18 30.32 -41.69 35.69
C SER A 18 28.82 -42.03 35.76
N ARG A 19 28.57 -43.34 35.87
CA ARG A 19 27.37 -44.13 35.55
C ARG A 19 26.25 -44.07 36.61
N GLY A 20 25.00 -44.22 36.12
CA GLY A 20 24.05 -45.27 36.53
C GLY A 20 23.17 -45.06 37.77
N ALA A 21 21.84 -45.06 37.60
CA ALA A 21 20.89 -45.92 38.33
C ALA A 21 19.41 -45.60 38.00
N SER A 22 18.71 -46.69 37.64
CA SER A 22 17.28 -47.04 37.71
C SER A 22 16.25 -46.11 38.37
N ALA A 23 15.10 -45.95 37.70
CA ALA A 23 13.81 -45.50 38.23
C ALA A 23 12.89 -46.69 38.64
N PRO A 24 11.86 -46.46 39.48
CA PRO A 24 10.63 -47.25 39.47
C PRO A 24 9.36 -46.39 39.22
N PRO A 25 8.20 -47.02 38.90
CA PRO A 25 7.06 -46.38 38.22
C PRO A 25 5.81 -46.19 39.12
N HIS A 26 4.70 -45.73 38.51
CA HIS A 26 3.27 -45.65 38.92
C HIS A 26 2.73 -44.20 38.93
N GLN A 27 1.49 -43.86 38.52
CA GLN A 27 0.33 -44.56 37.96
C GLN A 27 -0.60 -43.47 37.37
N MET A 28 -1.40 -43.80 36.35
CA MET A 28 -2.46 -42.93 35.82
C MET A 28 -3.70 -42.92 36.73
N ALA A 29 -4.42 -41.80 36.77
CA ALA A 29 -5.86 -41.78 37.03
C ALA A 29 -6.52 -40.67 36.18
N ALA A 30 -7.47 -41.08 35.33
CA ALA A 30 -8.29 -40.23 34.49
C ALA A 30 -9.57 -39.81 35.23
N GLY A 31 -9.99 -38.56 35.07
CA GLY A 31 -11.28 -38.05 35.54
C GLY A 31 -11.90 -37.13 34.49
N ILE A 32 -13.00 -37.58 33.89
CA ILE A 32 -13.85 -36.84 32.96
C ILE A 32 -14.89 -36.05 33.78
N LEU A 33 -15.07 -34.77 33.49
CA LEU A 33 -16.20 -33.98 34.00
C LEU A 33 -16.85 -33.17 32.86
N ARG A 34 -18.11 -33.53 32.55
CA ARG A 34 -19.05 -32.76 31.73
C ARG A 34 -19.67 -31.65 32.60
N PHE A 35 -19.99 -30.50 32.01
CA PHE A 35 -20.89 -29.52 32.61
C PHE A 35 -22.01 -29.13 31.63
N THR A 36 -23.23 -29.18 32.14
CA THR A 36 -24.48 -28.68 31.53
C THR A 36 -24.95 -27.37 32.19
N HIS A 37 -25.76 -26.63 31.44
CA HIS A 37 -26.27 -25.25 31.58
C HIS A 37 -26.71 -24.72 32.96
N SER A 38 -26.69 -23.38 33.12
CA SER A 38 -27.89 -22.51 33.34
C SER A 38 -27.55 -21.01 33.47
N VAL A 39 -28.44 -20.15 32.96
CA VAL A 39 -28.42 -18.67 33.02
C VAL A 39 -29.16 -18.17 34.29
N PRO A 40 -28.75 -17.04 34.88
CA PRO A 40 -29.75 -16.02 35.27
C PRO A 40 -29.31 -14.57 35.01
N GLY A 41 -30.30 -13.67 34.87
CA GLY A 41 -30.16 -12.29 34.40
C GLY A 41 -30.13 -11.17 35.46
N LEU A 42 -29.81 -9.99 34.92
CA LEU A 42 -30.15 -8.58 35.27
C LEU A 42 -30.26 -8.14 36.74
N TYR A 43 -29.30 -7.31 37.19
CA TYR A 43 -29.55 -6.10 38.01
C TYR A 43 -28.52 -5.00 37.64
N GLU A 44 -29.01 -3.79 37.45
CA GLU A 44 -28.29 -2.53 37.21
C GLU A 44 -27.82 -1.93 38.56
N GLU A 45 -26.55 -1.54 38.69
CA GLU A 45 -26.11 -0.68 39.80
C GLU A 45 -25.09 0.37 39.30
N LEU A 46 -25.41 1.64 39.58
CA LEU A 46 -24.73 2.86 39.16
C LEU A 46 -23.51 3.17 40.04
N VAL A 47 -22.33 3.37 39.44
CA VAL A 47 -21.09 3.80 40.13
C VAL A 47 -20.76 5.27 39.78
N PRO A 48 -20.43 6.14 40.76
CA PRO A 48 -20.11 7.56 40.53
C PRO A 48 -18.65 7.77 40.06
N PRO A 49 -18.33 8.93 39.43
CA PRO A 49 -17.10 9.10 38.66
C PRO A 49 -15.89 9.43 39.54
N GLY A 50 -14.77 8.71 39.35
CA GLY A 50 -13.49 9.06 40.00
C GLY A 50 -12.46 7.96 40.26
N THR A 51 -12.65 6.71 39.82
CA THR A 51 -11.74 5.60 40.19
C THR A 51 -11.36 4.69 39.02
N PHE A 52 -10.80 5.24 37.94
CA PHE A 52 -10.37 4.43 36.78
C PHE A 52 -8.85 4.27 36.60
N GLN A 53 -8.03 4.80 37.51
CA GLN A 53 -6.56 4.81 37.32
C GLN A 53 -5.78 3.82 38.22
N LYS A 54 -6.44 3.14 39.17
CA LYS A 54 -5.80 2.13 40.04
C LYS A 54 -6.17 0.67 39.74
N TYR A 55 -7.25 0.40 39.01
CA TYR A 55 -7.65 -0.97 38.64
C TYR A 55 -7.00 -1.50 37.35
N PHE A 56 -6.44 -0.62 36.51
CA PHE A 56 -5.80 -1.02 35.23
C PHE A 56 -4.39 -1.61 35.41
N PHE A 57 -3.71 -1.28 36.51
CA PHE A 57 -2.35 -1.77 36.80
C PHE A 57 -2.32 -3.15 37.48
N LEU A 58 -3.36 -3.52 38.25
CA LEU A 58 -3.41 -4.80 38.97
C LEU A 58 -3.99 -5.94 38.14
N THR A 59 -4.85 -5.67 37.17
CA THR A 59 -5.37 -6.69 36.23
C THR A 59 -4.36 -7.03 35.15
N SER A 60 -3.58 -6.06 34.66
CA SER A 60 -2.53 -6.29 33.64
C SER A 60 -1.37 -7.15 34.16
N LEU A 61 -1.01 -7.04 35.45
CA LEU A 61 0.05 -7.84 36.06
C LEU A 61 -0.39 -9.30 36.32
N TRP A 62 -1.68 -9.55 36.57
CA TRP A 62 -2.21 -10.90 36.77
C TRP A 62 -2.40 -11.67 35.45
N THR A 63 -2.75 -10.97 34.37
CA THR A 63 -2.87 -11.58 33.03
C THR A 63 -1.49 -11.89 32.41
N LEU A 64 -0.47 -11.08 32.70
CA LEU A 64 0.91 -11.33 32.28
C LEU A 64 1.60 -12.47 33.06
N LEU A 65 1.26 -12.68 34.34
CA LEU A 65 1.75 -13.85 35.09
C LEU A 65 1.08 -15.17 34.68
N LYS A 66 -0.19 -15.17 34.27
CA LYS A 66 -0.86 -16.37 33.74
C LYS A 66 -0.40 -16.75 32.33
N LEU A 67 0.01 -15.79 31.50
CA LEU A 67 0.55 -16.09 30.17
C LEU A 67 1.99 -16.65 30.21
N ARG A 68 2.77 -16.31 31.24
CA ARG A 68 4.12 -16.86 31.44
C ARG A 68 4.13 -18.29 32.01
N ALA A 69 3.04 -18.73 32.65
CA ALA A 69 2.87 -20.09 33.15
C ALA A 69 2.28 -21.08 32.11
N LEU A 70 1.73 -20.59 30.99
CA LEU A 70 1.14 -21.40 29.91
C LEU A 70 2.08 -21.64 28.72
N LEU A 71 3.29 -21.05 28.72
CA LEU A 71 4.29 -21.18 27.65
C LEU A 71 5.55 -21.97 28.06
N SER A 72 5.47 -22.75 29.14
CA SER A 72 6.56 -23.65 29.56
C SER A 72 6.01 -25.01 29.95
N SER A 73 5.32 -25.69 29.02
CA SER A 73 5.05 -27.14 29.03
C SER A 73 4.29 -27.55 27.77
N VAL A 74 4.96 -27.63 26.61
CA VAL A 74 4.50 -28.45 25.49
C VAL A 74 5.71 -29.21 24.96
N VAL A 75 5.86 -30.44 25.43
CA VAL A 75 6.76 -31.44 24.86
C VAL A 75 5.92 -32.29 23.92
N PHE A 76 6.17 -32.21 22.61
CA PHE A 76 5.64 -33.18 21.65
C PHE A 76 6.62 -34.36 21.58
N THR A 77 6.29 -35.46 22.26
CA THR A 77 6.78 -36.79 21.89
C THR A 77 5.81 -37.37 20.86
N GLY A 78 6.21 -37.34 19.59
CA GLY A 78 5.48 -37.98 18.49
C GLY A 78 6.40 -38.95 17.75
N SER A 79 6.11 -40.24 17.87
CA SER A 79 6.87 -41.35 17.30
C SER A 79 6.90 -41.33 15.77
N CYS A 80 8.09 -41.46 15.18
CA CYS A 80 8.27 -41.81 13.78
C CYS A 80 7.72 -43.21 13.49
N ARG A 81 6.67 -43.31 12.68
CA ARG A 81 6.41 -44.51 11.88
C ARG A 81 6.92 -44.26 10.47
N ALA A 82 8.02 -44.92 10.14
CA ALA A 82 8.54 -45.00 8.79
C ALA A 82 7.53 -45.77 7.91
N LEU A 83 7.05 -45.12 6.85
CA LEU A 83 6.43 -45.79 5.72
C LEU A 83 7.48 -45.88 4.62
N ASN A 84 8.06 -47.07 4.48
CA ASN A 84 8.93 -47.44 3.37
C ASN A 84 8.15 -47.34 2.06
N TRP A 85 8.62 -46.51 1.14
CA TRP A 85 8.31 -46.63 -0.29
C TRP A 85 9.44 -47.40 -0.96
N THR A 86 9.22 -48.68 -1.20
CA THR A 86 10.04 -49.49 -2.10
C THR A 86 9.52 -49.33 -3.52
N SER A 87 10.39 -48.88 -4.43
CA SER A 87 10.16 -48.90 -5.87
C SER A 87 10.46 -50.29 -6.43
N THR A 88 9.51 -50.87 -7.16
CA THR A 88 9.69 -51.88 -8.22
C THR A 88 8.41 -51.92 -9.06
N GLY A 89 8.54 -51.83 -10.40
CA GLY A 89 7.44 -51.73 -11.39
C GLY A 89 6.58 -52.99 -11.58
N PRO A 90 5.93 -53.26 -12.74
CA PRO A 90 6.18 -52.72 -14.09
C PRO A 90 4.91 -52.22 -14.85
N TRP A 91 5.21 -51.69 -16.04
CA TRP A 91 4.33 -51.33 -17.15
C TRP A 91 3.27 -52.39 -17.50
N ASP A 92 2.02 -51.97 -17.71
CA ASP A 92 1.22 -52.54 -18.78
C ASP A 92 0.16 -51.57 -19.32
N ILE A 93 -0.04 -51.70 -20.63
CA ILE A 93 -0.83 -50.85 -21.52
C ILE A 93 -2.26 -51.36 -21.53
N THR A 94 -3.26 -50.50 -21.29
CA THR A 94 -4.61 -50.73 -21.81
C THR A 94 -5.26 -49.43 -22.24
N THR A 95 -5.60 -49.41 -23.51
CA THR A 95 -6.28 -48.39 -24.29
C THR A 95 -7.77 -48.33 -23.97
N HIS A 96 -8.30 -47.14 -23.73
CA HIS A 96 -9.72 -46.87 -23.96
C HIS A 96 -9.93 -45.59 -24.78
N HIS A 97 -10.65 -45.81 -25.89
CA HIS A 97 -11.04 -44.86 -26.91
C HIS A 97 -12.01 -43.79 -26.38
N TYR A 98 -11.77 -42.55 -26.76
CA TYR A 98 -12.83 -41.54 -26.91
C TYR A 98 -12.68 -40.88 -28.29
N THR A 99 -13.75 -41.05 -29.07
CA THR A 99 -13.97 -40.56 -30.42
C THR A 99 -14.28 -39.06 -30.42
N TRP A 100 -13.63 -38.31 -31.31
CA TRP A 100 -14.03 -36.95 -31.70
C TRP A 100 -14.64 -37.01 -33.10
N ASP A 101 -15.89 -36.58 -33.22
CA ASP A 101 -16.61 -36.44 -34.48
C ASP A 101 -16.05 -35.25 -35.28
N LEU A 102 -15.68 -35.52 -36.53
CA LEU A 102 -15.26 -34.56 -37.54
C LEU A 102 -16.48 -34.12 -38.36
N TYR A 103 -16.80 -32.83 -38.32
CA TYR A 103 -17.65 -32.19 -39.33
C TYR A 103 -16.80 -31.69 -40.50
N THR A 104 -17.02 -32.29 -41.66
CA THR A 104 -16.49 -31.93 -42.98
C THR A 104 -17.21 -30.71 -43.57
N ALA A 105 -16.45 -29.78 -44.17
CA ALA A 105 -16.97 -28.86 -45.18
C ALA A 105 -15.92 -28.61 -46.28
N GLN A 106 -16.35 -28.81 -47.52
CA GLN A 106 -15.58 -28.87 -48.77
C GLN A 106 -15.04 -27.52 -49.25
N THR A 107 -13.83 -27.56 -49.81
CA THR A 107 -13.29 -26.58 -50.79
C THR A 107 -13.77 -26.89 -52.21
N PRO A 108 -13.84 -25.87 -53.10
CA PRO A 108 -13.43 -26.11 -54.49
C PRO A 108 -12.51 -25.04 -55.10
N ALA A 109 -11.46 -25.57 -55.75
CA ALA A 109 -10.88 -25.23 -57.05
C ALA A 109 -10.58 -23.77 -57.46
N LYS A 110 -9.28 -23.56 -57.73
CA LYS A 110 -8.69 -22.51 -58.57
C LYS A 110 -9.26 -22.48 -59.99
N LYS A 111 -9.52 -21.28 -60.52
CA LYS A 111 -9.42 -20.97 -61.95
C LYS A 111 -8.57 -19.71 -62.17
N THR A 112 -7.57 -19.88 -63.02
CA THR A 112 -6.64 -18.88 -63.51
C THR A 112 -7.32 -18.00 -64.56
N MET A 113 -7.20 -16.68 -64.47
CA MET A 113 -7.29 -15.82 -65.65
C MET A 113 -6.42 -14.59 -65.48
N GLN A 114 -5.53 -14.41 -66.46
CA GLN A 114 -4.60 -13.31 -66.59
C GLN A 114 -5.35 -12.00 -66.86
N SER A 115 -4.90 -10.90 -66.26
CA SER A 115 -5.06 -9.58 -66.88
C SER A 115 -3.81 -8.74 -66.64
N LYS A 116 -3.38 -8.12 -67.73
CA LYS A 116 -2.13 -7.40 -67.91
C LYS A 116 -2.24 -5.98 -67.38
N LEU A 117 -1.12 -5.51 -66.83
CA LEU A 117 -0.54 -4.17 -67.00
C LEU A 117 -1.40 -2.95 -66.63
N LEU A 118 -0.96 -2.24 -65.59
CA LEU A 118 -0.71 -0.80 -65.66
C LEU A 118 0.33 -0.42 -64.58
N VAL A 119 1.50 -0.04 -65.09
CA VAL A 119 2.56 0.69 -64.37
C VAL A 119 2.10 2.14 -64.28
N ALA A 120 2.08 2.71 -63.07
CA ALA A 120 2.15 4.16 -62.88
C ALA A 120 2.68 4.52 -61.49
N LEU A 121 3.86 5.15 -61.51
CA LEU A 121 4.52 6.01 -60.53
C LEU A 121 3.80 6.31 -59.20
N SER A 122 4.51 6.04 -58.09
CA SER A 122 4.60 6.96 -56.95
C SER A 122 5.96 6.79 -56.27
N ALA A 123 7.01 7.28 -56.94
CA ALA A 123 8.26 7.62 -56.29
C ALA A 123 8.10 8.99 -55.61
N ALA A 124 7.66 9.00 -54.36
CA ALA A 124 7.82 10.13 -53.43
C ALA A 124 7.43 9.70 -52.00
N ALA A 125 8.17 8.76 -51.44
CA ALA A 125 8.33 8.67 -49.99
C ALA A 125 9.83 8.54 -49.74
N ALA A 126 10.54 9.67 -49.90
CA ALA A 126 11.81 9.84 -49.24
C ALA A 126 11.48 9.83 -47.75
N THR A 127 11.51 8.64 -47.15
CA THR A 127 11.67 8.47 -45.72
C THR A 127 12.89 9.29 -45.35
N THR A 128 12.68 10.35 -44.59
CA THR A 128 13.74 10.96 -43.80
C THR A 128 14.17 9.89 -42.80
N LEU A 129 15.04 9.00 -43.23
CA LEU A 129 16.00 8.32 -42.37
C LEU A 129 16.94 9.42 -41.88
N VAL A 130 16.44 10.26 -40.96
CA VAL A 130 17.33 10.85 -39.97
C VAL A 130 17.98 9.63 -39.34
N SER A 131 19.30 9.49 -39.53
CA SER A 131 20.10 8.62 -38.70
C SER A 131 19.81 9.06 -37.27
N ALA A 132 18.88 8.37 -36.59
CA ALA A 132 18.61 8.62 -35.19
C ALA A 132 19.96 8.43 -34.51
N ALA A 133 20.54 9.50 -33.98
CA ALA A 133 21.58 9.35 -32.99
C ALA A 133 21.03 8.35 -31.97
N GLU A 134 21.74 7.24 -31.79
CA GLU A 134 21.26 6.09 -31.02
C GLU A 134 20.81 6.59 -29.64
N GLU A 135 19.50 6.57 -29.43
CA GLU A 135 18.89 7.11 -28.22
C GLU A 135 19.40 6.31 -27.02
N ARG A 136 19.87 7.00 -25.99
CA ARG A 136 20.44 6.37 -24.81
C ARG A 136 19.64 6.72 -23.57
N VAL A 137 19.17 5.67 -22.88
CA VAL A 137 18.52 5.80 -21.58
C VAL A 137 19.58 5.95 -20.48
N LEU A 138 19.45 7.04 -19.72
CA LEU A 138 20.33 7.41 -18.61
C LEU A 138 19.85 6.80 -17.29
N GLY A 139 18.55 6.62 -17.14
CA GLY A 139 17.93 5.93 -16.02
C GLY A 139 16.41 6.02 -16.04
N VAL A 140 15.79 5.35 -15.08
CA VAL A 140 14.33 5.24 -14.96
C VAL A 140 13.86 5.40 -13.52
N TYR A 141 12.62 5.87 -13.40
CA TYR A 141 11.81 5.75 -12.20
C TYR A 141 10.51 5.04 -12.52
N ILE A 142 10.24 3.90 -11.88
CA ILE A 142 9.05 3.09 -12.08
C ILE A 142 8.21 3.14 -10.81
N PHE A 143 6.98 3.63 -10.90
CA PHE A 143 5.99 3.42 -9.85
C PHE A 143 5.09 2.25 -10.27
N HIS A 144 5.04 1.21 -9.45
CA HIS A 144 4.45 -0.08 -9.78
C HIS A 144 3.35 -0.44 -8.78
N ARG A 145 2.18 -0.84 -9.27
CA ARG A 145 1.11 -1.41 -8.44
C ARG A 145 1.48 -2.83 -8.07
N HIS A 146 1.06 -3.29 -6.89
CA HIS A 146 1.11 -4.72 -6.58
C HIS A 146 0.36 -5.59 -7.60
N GLY A 147 0.67 -6.87 -7.64
CA GLY A 147 -0.11 -7.86 -8.40
C GLY A 147 -1.44 -8.21 -7.71
N ASP A 148 -2.18 -9.13 -8.32
CA ASP A 148 -3.41 -9.69 -7.79
C ASP A 148 -3.28 -10.17 -6.34
N ARG A 149 -4.36 -9.98 -5.58
CA ARG A 149 -4.41 -10.19 -4.13
C ARG A 149 -5.81 -10.65 -3.72
N THR A 150 -5.92 -11.17 -2.49
CA THR A 150 -7.22 -11.46 -1.90
C THR A 150 -8.08 -10.19 -1.77
N ALA A 151 -9.40 -10.36 -1.64
CA ALA A 151 -10.33 -9.22 -1.55
C ALA A 151 -10.05 -8.36 -0.32
N LYS A 152 -10.12 -7.03 -0.47
CA LYS A 152 -9.92 -6.08 0.64
C LYS A 152 -10.96 -6.21 1.75
N ALA A 153 -12.14 -6.73 1.43
CA ALA A 153 -13.18 -7.00 2.41
C ALA A 153 -12.77 -8.07 3.44
N TRP A 154 -11.73 -8.86 3.17
CA TRP A 154 -11.28 -9.97 4.01
C TRP A 154 -9.82 -9.79 4.45
N ALA A 155 -9.60 -8.92 5.44
CA ALA A 155 -8.29 -8.77 6.06
C ALA A 155 -7.92 -10.01 6.91
N PRO A 156 -6.63 -10.41 6.95
CA PRO A 156 -5.49 -9.79 6.28
C PRO A 156 -5.46 -10.09 4.78
N VAL A 157 -5.16 -9.06 4.00
CA VAL A 157 -5.00 -9.13 2.55
C VAL A 157 -3.63 -9.69 2.21
N ASN A 158 -3.57 -10.64 1.28
CA ASN A 158 -2.33 -11.30 0.86
C ASN A 158 -2.18 -11.32 -0.66
N LEU A 159 -0.93 -11.26 -1.12
CA LEU A 159 -0.56 -11.47 -2.53
C LEU A 159 -0.94 -12.91 -2.93
N THR A 160 -1.57 -13.09 -4.09
CA THR A 160 -1.88 -14.43 -4.60
C THR A 160 -0.72 -14.97 -5.45
N ALA A 161 -0.81 -16.24 -5.85
CA ALA A 161 0.10 -16.82 -6.84
C ALA A 161 -0.01 -16.15 -8.22
N LEU A 162 -1.24 -15.76 -8.62
CA LEU A 162 -1.45 -14.99 -9.84
C LEU A 162 -0.74 -13.63 -9.75
N GLY A 163 -0.91 -12.92 -8.64
CA GLY A 163 -0.26 -11.63 -8.44
C GLY A 163 1.26 -11.71 -8.40
N ALA A 164 1.81 -12.80 -7.85
CA ALA A 164 3.24 -13.07 -7.91
C ALA A 164 3.73 -13.27 -9.36
N GLU A 165 3.01 -14.03 -10.18
CA GLU A 165 3.35 -14.22 -11.60
C GLU A 165 3.26 -12.91 -12.39
N GLU A 166 2.22 -12.11 -12.16
CA GLU A 166 2.01 -10.81 -12.79
C GLU A 166 3.17 -9.84 -12.55
N VAL A 167 3.67 -9.74 -11.31
CA VAL A 167 4.80 -8.84 -10.99
C VAL A 167 6.15 -9.44 -11.36
N HIS A 168 6.31 -10.77 -11.30
CA HIS A 168 7.52 -11.47 -11.74
C HIS A 168 7.74 -11.28 -13.25
N SER A 169 6.69 -11.48 -14.05
CA SER A 169 6.73 -11.27 -15.50
C SER A 169 6.93 -9.80 -15.85
N SER A 170 6.35 -8.87 -15.08
CA SER A 170 6.67 -7.43 -15.20
C SER A 170 8.16 -7.15 -14.96
N GLY A 171 8.75 -7.69 -13.89
CA GLY A 171 10.19 -7.60 -13.63
C GLY A 171 11.05 -8.14 -14.78
N SER A 172 10.63 -9.28 -15.35
CA SER A 172 11.27 -9.88 -16.51
C SER A 172 11.17 -9.00 -17.77
N PHE A 173 10.05 -8.30 -17.97
CA PHE A 173 9.89 -7.33 -19.05
C PHE A 173 10.88 -6.16 -18.88
N TYR A 174 10.96 -5.57 -17.68
CA TYR A 174 11.88 -4.47 -17.40
C TYR A 174 13.35 -4.88 -17.50
N ARG A 175 13.68 -6.13 -17.13
CA ARG A 175 14.99 -6.72 -17.38
C ARG A 175 15.34 -6.69 -18.87
N LYS A 176 14.43 -7.19 -19.71
CA LYS A 176 14.61 -7.26 -21.17
C LYS A 176 14.76 -5.88 -21.81
N ARG A 177 14.05 -4.90 -21.27
CA ARG A 177 14.05 -3.52 -21.78
C ARG A 177 15.29 -2.72 -21.35
N TYR A 178 15.74 -2.85 -20.10
CA TYR A 178 16.69 -1.91 -19.50
C TYR A 178 17.98 -2.52 -18.94
N VAL A 179 18.01 -3.81 -18.60
CA VAL A 179 19.09 -4.40 -17.79
C VAL A 179 19.97 -5.37 -18.57
N GLN A 180 19.36 -6.28 -19.32
CA GLN A 180 20.10 -7.34 -20.02
C GLN A 180 21.10 -6.77 -21.04
N THR A 181 22.13 -7.55 -21.36
CA THR A 181 23.26 -7.06 -22.18
C THR A 181 22.81 -6.64 -23.58
N ASP A 182 21.83 -7.35 -24.13
CA ASP A 182 21.17 -7.17 -25.43
C ASP A 182 19.84 -6.39 -25.33
N ALA A 183 19.63 -5.65 -24.24
CA ALA A 183 18.42 -4.85 -24.05
C ALA A 183 18.35 -3.74 -25.10
N SER A 184 17.17 -3.57 -25.72
CA SER A 184 16.97 -2.62 -26.82
C SER A 184 17.18 -1.16 -26.42
N VAL A 185 16.91 -0.81 -25.16
CA VAL A 185 17.13 0.53 -24.59
C VAL A 185 17.86 0.41 -23.24
N ARG A 186 18.96 -0.35 -23.25
CA ARG A 186 19.74 -0.63 -22.04
C ARG A 186 20.12 0.66 -21.29
N ILE A 187 19.90 0.67 -19.98
CA ILE A 187 20.36 1.76 -19.12
C ILE A 187 21.88 1.68 -19.03
N ALA A 188 22.55 2.75 -19.45
CA ALA A 188 23.99 2.81 -19.42
C ALA A 188 24.52 2.56 -18.00
N GLY A 189 25.52 1.69 -17.87
CA GLY A 189 26.20 1.43 -16.60
C GLY A 189 25.46 0.50 -15.64
N VAL A 190 24.23 0.04 -15.93
CA VAL A 190 23.56 -0.98 -15.11
C VAL A 190 24.14 -2.36 -15.42
N SER A 191 24.54 -3.08 -14.38
CA SER A 191 25.03 -4.45 -14.47
C SER A 191 23.92 -5.40 -14.88
N SER A 192 24.20 -6.30 -15.82
CA SER A 192 23.19 -7.15 -16.44
C SER A 192 22.84 -8.38 -15.59
N ASN A 193 23.84 -9.17 -15.17
CA ASN A 193 23.60 -10.45 -14.51
C ASN A 193 23.69 -10.39 -12.99
N ASN A 194 24.67 -9.64 -12.47
CA ASN A 194 24.89 -9.51 -11.03
C ASN A 194 24.52 -8.08 -10.59
N PRO A 195 23.54 -7.88 -9.70
CA PRO A 195 23.10 -6.55 -9.30
C PRO A 195 24.23 -5.84 -8.55
N ILE A 196 24.49 -4.59 -8.93
CA ILE A 196 25.33 -3.68 -8.13
C ILE A 196 24.36 -2.79 -7.36
N LEU A 197 24.33 -2.94 -6.04
CA LEU A 197 23.29 -2.33 -5.20
C LEU A 197 23.23 -0.80 -5.34
N SER A 198 24.35 -0.12 -5.55
CA SER A 198 24.37 1.34 -5.77
C SER A 198 23.73 1.79 -7.08
N GLN A 199 23.42 0.87 -7.99
CA GLN A 199 22.77 1.18 -9.28
C GLN A 199 21.25 1.05 -9.21
N LEU A 200 20.73 0.46 -8.13
CA LEU A 200 19.32 0.12 -7.93
C LEU A 200 18.78 0.83 -6.69
N SER A 201 17.55 1.31 -6.76
CA SER A 201 16.79 1.72 -5.59
C SER A 201 15.40 1.12 -5.69
N VAL A 202 15.08 0.18 -4.79
CA VAL A 202 13.76 -0.42 -4.73
C VAL A 202 13.13 -0.13 -3.38
N ILE A 203 11.94 0.45 -3.39
CA ILE A 203 11.24 0.91 -2.20
C ILE A 203 9.83 0.32 -2.18
N ALA A 204 9.41 -0.19 -1.02
CA ALA A 204 8.04 -0.63 -0.81
C ALA A 204 7.60 -0.39 0.65
N PRO A 205 6.29 -0.16 0.91
CA PRO A 205 5.75 -0.18 2.26
C PRO A 205 5.92 -1.55 2.91
N GLN A 206 6.00 -1.58 4.24
CA GLN A 206 5.91 -2.82 5.00
C GLN A 206 4.46 -3.31 5.01
N ASP A 207 4.12 -4.06 3.96
CA ASP A 207 2.79 -4.58 3.69
C ASP A 207 2.92 -5.94 2.97
N ALA A 208 2.06 -6.91 3.32
CA ALA A 208 2.16 -8.29 2.85
C ALA A 208 1.88 -8.46 1.35
N VAL A 209 1.32 -7.43 0.70
CA VAL A 209 1.06 -7.41 -0.74
C VAL A 209 2.14 -6.59 -1.44
N LEU A 210 2.39 -5.35 -1.00
CA LEU A 210 3.31 -4.43 -1.68
C LEU A 210 4.78 -4.85 -1.54
N TYR A 211 5.23 -5.22 -0.34
CA TYR A 211 6.61 -5.67 -0.14
C TYR A 211 6.90 -6.97 -0.89
N ASN A 212 5.98 -7.93 -0.81
CA ASN A 212 6.11 -9.21 -1.51
C ASN A 212 6.03 -9.03 -3.03
N SER A 213 5.27 -8.05 -3.52
CA SER A 213 5.27 -7.69 -4.94
C SER A 213 6.63 -7.15 -5.38
N ALA A 214 7.24 -6.26 -4.60
CA ALA A 214 8.58 -5.73 -4.90
C ALA A 214 9.65 -6.82 -4.89
N LEU A 215 9.58 -7.75 -3.92
CA LEU A 215 10.47 -8.90 -3.85
C LEU A 215 10.34 -9.80 -5.08
N THR A 216 9.11 -10.06 -5.50
CA THR A 216 8.82 -10.94 -6.63
C THR A 216 9.16 -10.28 -7.97
N PHE A 217 8.98 -8.96 -8.09
CA PHE A 217 9.47 -8.18 -9.22
C PHE A 217 10.99 -8.27 -9.37
N LEU A 218 11.73 -8.20 -8.26
CA LEU A 218 13.19 -8.33 -8.25
C LEU A 218 13.66 -9.71 -8.70
N GLN A 219 12.90 -10.78 -8.42
CA GLN A 219 13.18 -12.12 -8.96
C GLN A 219 13.14 -12.14 -10.49
N GLY A 220 12.19 -11.44 -11.11
CA GLY A 220 12.13 -11.30 -12.57
C GLY A 220 13.20 -10.36 -13.13
N LEU A 221 13.54 -9.29 -12.38
CA LEU A 221 14.53 -8.29 -12.81
C LEU A 221 15.96 -8.85 -12.82
N TYR A 222 16.31 -9.60 -11.78
CA TYR A 222 17.61 -10.26 -11.57
C TYR A 222 17.39 -11.73 -11.20
N PRO A 223 17.16 -12.61 -12.19
CA PRO A 223 16.89 -14.03 -11.95
C PRO A 223 18.11 -14.74 -11.33
N PRO A 224 17.91 -15.93 -10.73
CA PRO A 224 19.00 -16.74 -10.18
C PRO A 224 20.09 -17.03 -11.22
N THR A 225 21.35 -17.01 -10.80
CA THR A 225 22.51 -17.15 -11.71
C THR A 225 23.18 -18.52 -11.63
N GLY A 226 22.80 -19.39 -10.69
CA GLY A 226 23.47 -20.65 -10.41
C GLY A 226 24.94 -20.51 -10.02
N GLN A 227 25.39 -19.30 -9.66
CA GLN A 227 26.78 -19.06 -9.28
C GLN A 227 27.08 -19.74 -7.95
N SER A 228 28.17 -20.51 -7.92
CA SER A 228 28.63 -21.23 -6.74
C SER A 228 29.86 -20.57 -6.13
N GLU A 229 29.88 -20.44 -4.81
CA GLU A 229 31.06 -20.08 -4.05
C GLU A 229 31.95 -21.31 -3.82
N THR A 230 33.26 -21.18 -4.00
CA THR A 230 34.21 -22.24 -3.67
C THR A 230 34.77 -21.99 -2.27
N LEU A 231 34.51 -22.90 -1.34
CA LEU A 231 35.00 -22.82 0.02
C LEU A 231 36.49 -23.20 0.10
N ALA A 232 37.15 -22.83 1.20
CA ALA A 232 38.57 -23.11 1.42
C ALA A 232 38.95 -24.61 1.36
N ASN A 233 37.98 -25.51 1.59
CA ASN A 233 38.16 -26.96 1.47
C ASN A 233 37.92 -27.50 0.04
N GLY A 234 37.72 -26.62 -0.95
CA GLY A 234 37.47 -26.97 -2.35
C GLY A 234 36.02 -27.37 -2.67
N THR A 235 35.13 -27.43 -1.68
CA THR A 235 33.70 -27.69 -1.93
C THR A 235 33.03 -26.47 -2.54
N LYS A 236 32.05 -26.70 -3.42
CA LYS A 236 31.25 -25.64 -4.04
C LYS A 236 29.89 -25.57 -3.37
N VAL A 237 29.46 -24.37 -2.99
CA VAL A 237 28.15 -24.11 -2.41
C VAL A 237 27.42 -23.13 -3.31
N GLU A 238 26.21 -23.51 -3.72
CA GLU A 238 25.30 -22.64 -4.44
C GLU A 238 24.30 -22.02 -3.45
N GLY A 239 23.95 -20.75 -3.68
CA GLY A 239 22.88 -20.12 -2.94
C GLY A 239 21.54 -20.87 -3.10
N PRO A 240 20.64 -20.86 -2.11
CA PRO A 240 19.32 -21.45 -2.23
C PRO A 240 18.54 -20.96 -3.46
N LEU A 241 17.51 -21.71 -3.87
CA LEU A 241 16.63 -21.37 -5.00
C LEU A 241 17.38 -21.16 -6.32
N GLY A 242 18.43 -21.93 -6.59
CA GLY A 242 19.18 -21.87 -7.84
C GLY A 242 20.19 -20.71 -7.92
N GLY A 243 20.68 -20.23 -6.77
CA GLY A 243 21.52 -19.03 -6.70
C GLY A 243 20.71 -17.73 -6.74
N TYR A 244 19.60 -17.67 -5.99
CA TYR A 244 18.78 -16.46 -5.86
C TYR A 244 19.62 -15.24 -5.45
N GLN A 245 19.33 -14.09 -6.07
CA GLN A 245 20.08 -12.86 -5.87
C GLN A 245 19.38 -11.95 -4.85
N TYR A 246 20.09 -11.59 -3.78
CA TYR A 246 19.53 -10.82 -2.67
C TYR A 246 19.67 -9.31 -2.91
N ILE A 247 18.61 -8.68 -3.40
CA ILE A 247 18.52 -7.23 -3.57
C ILE A 247 17.66 -6.66 -2.43
N PRO A 248 18.17 -5.72 -1.62
CA PRO A 248 17.42 -5.14 -0.52
C PRO A 248 16.29 -4.25 -1.04
N ILE A 249 15.15 -4.31 -0.34
CA ILE A 249 14.03 -3.39 -0.53
C ILE A 249 14.02 -2.43 0.66
N ASN A 250 14.16 -1.15 0.37
CA ASN A 250 14.14 -0.11 1.38
C ASN A 250 12.69 0.16 1.82
N ALA A 251 12.50 0.38 3.12
CA ALA A 251 11.22 0.84 3.63
C ALA A 251 10.98 2.30 3.21
N ILE A 252 9.71 2.67 3.00
CA ILE A 252 9.36 4.09 2.82
C ILE A 252 9.63 4.82 4.13
N SER A 253 10.55 5.80 4.11
CA SER A 253 10.86 6.66 5.25
C SER A 253 9.92 7.87 5.40
N ASN A 254 8.97 8.03 4.49
CA ASN A 254 8.16 9.25 4.36
C ASN A 254 6.77 9.07 4.97
N ALA A 255 6.25 10.12 5.62
CA ALA A 255 4.98 10.11 6.34
C ALA A 255 3.73 9.87 5.49
N ALA A 256 3.86 9.90 4.15
CA ALA A 256 2.78 9.83 3.18
C ALA A 256 2.27 8.41 2.86
N THR A 257 2.91 7.37 3.41
CA THR A 257 2.54 5.98 3.13
C THR A 257 2.55 5.15 4.39
N ALA A 258 1.38 4.68 4.82
CA ALA A 258 1.29 3.84 6.00
C ALA A 258 1.75 2.40 5.77
N ASN A 259 2.15 1.79 6.89
CA ASN A 259 2.20 0.35 7.05
C ASN A 259 0.81 -0.25 6.79
N LYS A 260 0.77 -1.42 6.15
CA LYS A 260 -0.48 -2.17 5.88
C LYS A 260 -1.50 -1.42 4.99
N ALA A 261 -1.02 -0.64 4.02
CA ALA A 261 -1.87 0.11 3.10
C ALA A 261 -2.90 -0.78 2.38
N GLU A 262 -2.57 -2.04 2.05
CA GLU A 262 -3.52 -2.91 1.34
C GLU A 262 -4.64 -3.45 2.22
N ASN A 263 -4.48 -3.45 3.54
CA ASN A 263 -5.55 -3.79 4.49
C ASN A 263 -6.56 -2.66 4.69
N GLN A 264 -6.33 -1.47 4.13
CA GLN A 264 -7.24 -0.34 4.26
C GLN A 264 -8.30 -0.39 3.15
N GLY A 265 -9.57 -0.34 3.56
CA GLY A 265 -10.70 -0.20 2.64
C GLY A 265 -10.91 1.24 2.15
N TRP A 266 -10.38 2.23 2.86
CA TRP A 266 -10.46 3.65 2.50
C TRP A 266 -9.08 4.21 2.11
N LEU A 267 -9.03 4.92 0.97
CA LEU A 267 -7.79 5.32 0.31
C LEU A 267 -6.88 6.25 1.13
N GLN A 268 -7.46 7.21 1.86
CA GLN A 268 -6.68 8.22 2.59
C GLN A 268 -6.50 7.90 4.08
N GLY A 269 -7.05 6.78 4.56
CA GLY A 269 -7.07 6.42 6.00
C GLY A 269 -5.70 6.26 6.63
N ALA A 270 -4.66 6.23 5.80
CA ALA A 270 -3.31 5.91 6.19
C ALA A 270 -2.28 6.82 5.48
N SER A 271 -2.70 8.01 5.03
CA SER A 271 -1.80 8.96 4.35
C SER A 271 -0.93 9.78 5.32
N GLY A 272 -1.20 9.75 6.63
CA GLY A 272 -0.49 10.57 7.62
C GLY A 272 -0.71 12.08 7.47
N CYS A 273 -1.66 12.49 6.62
CA CYS A 273 -1.93 13.88 6.26
C CYS A 273 -3.35 14.29 6.66
N ASP A 274 -3.51 14.97 7.79
CA ASP A 274 -4.83 15.28 8.37
C ASP A 274 -5.68 16.16 7.44
N ASN A 275 -5.06 17.16 6.79
CA ASN A 275 -5.77 18.01 5.83
C ASN A 275 -6.16 17.24 4.56
N GLY A 276 -5.34 16.29 4.11
CA GLY A 276 -5.67 15.41 2.99
C GLY A 276 -6.84 14.49 3.32
N VAL A 277 -6.83 13.92 4.53
CA VAL A 277 -7.94 13.14 5.11
C VAL A 277 -9.23 13.96 5.18
N LYS A 278 -9.17 15.19 5.70
CA LYS A 278 -10.33 16.09 5.77
C LYS A 278 -10.88 16.43 4.39
N SER A 279 -10.02 16.82 3.45
CA SER A 279 -10.42 17.13 2.08
C SER A 279 -11.08 15.91 1.41
N SER A 280 -10.46 14.73 1.51
CA SER A 280 -11.02 13.49 0.96
C SER A 280 -12.39 13.17 1.55
N ASN A 281 -12.57 13.28 2.88
CA ASN A 281 -13.85 13.05 3.53
C ASN A 281 -14.94 14.07 3.16
N ALA A 282 -14.58 15.30 2.77
CA ALA A 282 -15.53 16.30 2.30
C ALA A 282 -16.26 15.88 1.01
N TYR A 283 -15.71 14.91 0.25
CA TYR A 283 -16.41 14.32 -0.89
C TYR A 283 -17.74 13.67 -0.48
N PHE A 284 -17.79 12.98 0.66
CA PHE A 284 -19.00 12.27 1.12
C PHE A 284 -20.18 13.19 1.47
N THR A 285 -19.94 14.49 1.58
CA THR A 285 -20.98 15.52 1.80
C THR A 285 -21.22 16.39 0.57
N SER A 286 -20.61 16.06 -0.58
CA SER A 286 -20.75 16.83 -1.82
C SER A 286 -22.02 16.47 -2.59
N ALA A 287 -22.52 17.42 -3.39
CA ALA A 287 -23.68 17.19 -4.26
C ALA A 287 -23.41 16.09 -5.30
N ASP A 288 -22.20 16.02 -5.86
CA ASP A 288 -21.82 15.01 -6.84
C ASP A 288 -21.79 13.60 -6.24
N TYR A 289 -21.31 13.46 -5.01
CA TYR A 289 -21.40 12.20 -4.26
C TYR A 289 -22.85 11.80 -4.03
N GLN A 290 -23.68 12.71 -3.51
CA GLN A 290 -25.09 12.43 -3.20
C GLN A 290 -25.85 12.01 -4.46
N LYS A 291 -25.66 12.74 -5.57
CA LYS A 291 -26.25 12.40 -6.87
C LYS A 291 -25.86 11.00 -7.33
N THR A 292 -24.56 10.69 -7.32
CA THR A 292 -24.06 9.37 -7.77
C THR A 292 -24.55 8.26 -6.84
N TYR A 293 -24.62 8.53 -5.53
CA TYR A 293 -25.17 7.63 -4.54
C TYR A 293 -26.63 7.28 -4.84
N ASP A 294 -27.49 8.29 -5.03
CA ASP A 294 -28.92 8.10 -5.28
C ASP A 294 -29.17 7.39 -6.62
N GLU A 295 -28.45 7.79 -7.68
CA GLU A 295 -28.58 7.19 -9.02
C GLU A 295 -28.08 5.74 -9.11
N SER A 296 -27.21 5.31 -8.19
CA SER A 296 -26.62 3.96 -8.21
C SER A 296 -27.15 3.04 -7.12
N LEU A 297 -27.99 3.53 -6.20
CA LEU A 297 -28.48 2.75 -5.07
C LEU A 297 -29.20 1.49 -5.53
N ASP A 298 -30.14 1.59 -6.47
CA ASP A 298 -30.91 0.45 -6.98
C ASP A 298 -30.01 -0.62 -7.60
N LEU A 299 -28.94 -0.22 -8.30
CA LEU A 299 -27.96 -1.16 -8.85
C LEU A 299 -27.29 -1.95 -7.72
N TYR A 300 -26.75 -1.29 -6.70
CA TYR A 300 -26.10 -1.97 -5.58
C TYR A 300 -27.07 -2.88 -4.81
N GLN A 301 -28.33 -2.46 -4.66
CA GLN A 301 -29.36 -3.28 -4.02
C GLN A 301 -29.70 -4.52 -4.87
N SER A 302 -29.73 -4.39 -6.20
CA SER A 302 -30.05 -5.50 -7.12
C SER A 302 -29.01 -6.64 -7.09
N ILE A 303 -27.74 -6.33 -6.77
CA ILE A 303 -26.65 -7.31 -6.73
C ILE A 303 -26.44 -7.93 -5.34
N LEU A 304 -27.27 -7.59 -4.35
CA LEU A 304 -27.22 -8.19 -3.00
C LEU A 304 -27.12 -9.73 -3.01
N PRO A 305 -27.85 -10.49 -3.85
CA PRO A 305 -27.70 -11.94 -3.90
C PRO A 305 -26.28 -12.44 -4.17
N VAL A 306 -25.42 -11.62 -4.78
CA VAL A 306 -24.03 -11.94 -5.10
C VAL A 306 -23.07 -11.54 -3.97
N ILE A 307 -23.41 -10.48 -3.23
CA ILE A 307 -22.51 -9.85 -2.25
C ILE A 307 -22.95 -10.02 -0.78
N ASN A 308 -24.09 -10.65 -0.53
CA ASN A 308 -24.73 -10.75 0.80
C ASN A 308 -23.93 -11.54 1.85
N THR A 309 -22.94 -12.33 1.43
CA THR A 309 -22.00 -13.00 2.35
C THR A 309 -21.07 -12.00 3.05
N THR A 310 -20.94 -10.80 2.50
CA THR A 310 -20.01 -9.77 2.97
C THR A 310 -20.73 -8.44 3.26
N TYR A 311 -21.70 -8.05 2.42
CA TYR A 311 -22.41 -6.77 2.50
C TYR A 311 -23.90 -7.00 2.76
N ASN A 312 -24.41 -6.41 3.84
CA ASN A 312 -25.85 -6.36 4.08
C ASN A 312 -26.52 -5.26 3.24
N LYS A 313 -27.85 -5.15 3.35
CA LYS A 313 -28.65 -4.16 2.64
C LYS A 313 -28.15 -2.72 2.84
N ASP A 314 -27.78 -2.37 4.08
CA ASP A 314 -27.34 -1.03 4.44
C ASP A 314 -25.93 -0.72 3.94
N ALA A 315 -25.11 -1.73 3.68
CA ALA A 315 -23.75 -1.59 3.14
C ALA A 315 -23.70 -1.70 1.61
N ALA A 316 -24.72 -2.25 0.96
CA ALA A 316 -24.81 -2.36 -0.49
C ALA A 316 -25.19 -1.02 -1.14
N ASN A 317 -24.24 -0.08 -1.19
CA ASN A 317 -24.41 1.23 -1.79
C ASN A 317 -23.07 1.84 -2.23
N PHE A 318 -23.15 3.02 -2.85
CA PHE A 318 -22.00 3.72 -3.42
C PHE A 318 -20.87 4.03 -2.43
N LYS A 319 -21.17 4.22 -1.13
CA LYS A 319 -20.16 4.45 -0.09
C LYS A 319 -19.13 3.31 -0.01
N ASN A 320 -19.58 2.08 -0.29
CA ASN A 320 -18.73 0.89 -0.28
C ASN A 320 -18.37 0.46 -1.72
N GLY A 321 -18.63 1.29 -2.72
CA GLY A 321 -18.59 0.94 -4.14
C GLY A 321 -17.27 0.32 -4.57
N TYR A 322 -16.13 0.87 -4.13
CA TYR A 322 -14.82 0.28 -4.37
C TYR A 322 -14.69 -1.13 -3.79
N THR A 323 -14.98 -1.29 -2.50
CA THR A 323 -14.81 -2.59 -1.82
C THR A 323 -15.78 -3.66 -2.35
N ILE A 324 -16.99 -3.26 -2.78
CA ILE A 324 -17.96 -4.15 -3.43
C ILE A 324 -17.45 -4.58 -4.80
N TRP A 325 -16.98 -3.64 -5.63
CA TRP A 325 -16.39 -3.97 -6.92
C TRP A 325 -15.16 -4.87 -6.76
N ASP A 326 -14.26 -4.55 -5.82
CA ASP A 326 -13.06 -5.34 -5.53
C ASP A 326 -13.41 -6.78 -5.11
N TYR A 327 -14.40 -6.93 -4.24
CA TYR A 327 -14.92 -8.24 -3.81
C TYR A 327 -15.40 -9.07 -5.02
N ILE A 328 -16.19 -8.46 -5.90
CA ILE A 328 -16.69 -9.12 -7.12
C ILE A 328 -15.54 -9.40 -8.10
N ASN A 329 -14.60 -8.47 -8.29
CA ASN A 329 -13.45 -8.64 -9.18
C ASN A 329 -12.60 -9.83 -8.75
N VAL A 330 -12.22 -9.90 -7.47
CA VAL A 330 -11.45 -11.04 -6.93
C VAL A 330 -12.24 -12.34 -7.04
N ALA A 331 -13.55 -12.32 -6.77
CA ALA A 331 -14.38 -13.51 -6.91
C ALA A 331 -14.49 -13.96 -8.38
N LYS A 332 -14.55 -13.05 -9.36
CA LYS A 332 -14.53 -13.42 -10.78
C LYS A 332 -13.19 -14.05 -11.22
N ILE A 333 -12.09 -13.70 -10.55
CA ILE A 333 -10.76 -14.26 -10.83
C ILE A 333 -10.60 -15.64 -10.17
N HIS A 334 -11.02 -15.78 -8.90
CA HIS A 334 -10.64 -16.91 -8.05
C HIS A 334 -11.79 -17.86 -7.66
N ASN A 335 -13.05 -17.48 -7.91
CA ASN A 335 -14.22 -18.26 -7.47
C ASN A 335 -15.04 -18.75 -8.66
N SER A 336 -14.84 -20.00 -9.04
CA SER A 336 -15.59 -20.68 -10.11
C SER A 336 -17.08 -20.87 -9.84
N SER A 337 -17.54 -20.60 -8.61
CA SER A 337 -18.90 -20.81 -8.15
C SER A 337 -19.61 -19.52 -7.74
N ILE A 338 -19.06 -18.36 -8.11
CA ILE A 338 -19.75 -17.09 -7.88
C ILE A 338 -21.09 -17.12 -8.66
N PRO A 339 -22.23 -16.82 -8.02
CA PRO A 339 -23.52 -16.77 -8.70
C PRO A 339 -23.62 -15.48 -9.53
N SER A 340 -22.90 -15.42 -10.65
CA SER A 340 -22.68 -14.18 -11.43
C SER A 340 -23.53 -14.04 -12.67
N ASP A 341 -23.90 -15.13 -13.34
CA ASP A 341 -24.11 -15.05 -14.80
C ASP A 341 -25.30 -14.19 -15.23
N ASN A 342 -26.31 -14.05 -14.38
CA ASN A 342 -27.48 -13.21 -14.66
C ASN A 342 -27.39 -11.80 -14.06
N LEU A 343 -26.66 -11.63 -12.95
CA LEU A 343 -26.62 -10.35 -12.20
C LEU A 343 -25.35 -9.54 -12.50
N ILE A 344 -24.20 -10.21 -12.61
CA ILE A 344 -22.88 -9.63 -12.90
C ILE A 344 -22.46 -10.00 -14.34
N ASN A 345 -23.30 -9.63 -15.31
CA ASN A 345 -22.88 -9.63 -16.71
C ASN A 345 -21.83 -8.53 -16.96
N SER A 346 -21.24 -8.49 -18.16
CA SER A 346 -20.20 -7.51 -18.52
C SER A 346 -20.65 -6.06 -18.29
N GLN A 347 -21.88 -5.70 -18.66
CA GLN A 347 -22.40 -4.35 -18.49
C GLN A 347 -22.53 -3.95 -17.00
N THR A 348 -23.08 -4.84 -16.16
CA THR A 348 -23.14 -4.60 -14.71
C THR A 348 -21.74 -4.46 -14.13
N PHE A 349 -20.82 -5.34 -14.51
CA PHE A 349 -19.45 -5.32 -13.99
C PHE A 349 -18.71 -4.03 -14.39
N ASP A 350 -18.83 -3.61 -15.65
CA ASP A 350 -18.24 -2.35 -16.15
C ASP A 350 -18.85 -1.14 -15.44
N ARG A 351 -20.16 -1.16 -15.18
CA ARG A 351 -20.82 -0.10 -14.40
C ARG A 351 -20.31 -0.04 -12.97
N LEU A 352 -20.10 -1.19 -12.31
CA LEU A 352 -19.52 -1.26 -10.96
C LEU A 352 -18.08 -0.76 -10.96
N PHE A 353 -17.28 -1.13 -11.96
CA PHE A 353 -15.92 -0.61 -12.14
C PHE A 353 -15.91 0.91 -12.30
N ASN A 354 -16.80 1.45 -13.13
CA ASN A 354 -16.92 2.89 -13.34
C ASN A 354 -17.30 3.61 -12.04
N LEU A 355 -18.29 3.10 -11.30
CA LEU A 355 -18.69 3.66 -10.00
C LEU A 355 -17.54 3.59 -8.98
N ALA A 356 -16.85 2.46 -8.88
CA ALA A 356 -15.67 2.33 -8.03
C ALA A 356 -14.57 3.34 -8.42
N SER A 357 -14.34 3.53 -9.72
CA SER A 357 -13.35 4.49 -10.22
C SER A 357 -13.75 5.94 -9.91
N VAL A 358 -15.03 6.31 -10.07
CA VAL A 358 -15.55 7.63 -9.68
C VAL A 358 -15.38 7.85 -8.18
N HIS A 359 -15.72 6.84 -7.36
CA HIS A 359 -15.56 6.90 -5.91
C HIS A 359 -14.09 7.15 -5.52
N GLU A 360 -13.18 6.30 -6.01
CA GLU A 360 -11.76 6.38 -5.65
C GLU A 360 -11.08 7.62 -6.22
N TRP A 361 -11.40 8.05 -7.45
CA TRP A 361 -10.86 9.27 -8.03
C TRP A 361 -11.15 10.49 -7.17
N ASN A 362 -12.41 10.65 -6.75
CA ASN A 362 -12.82 11.79 -5.92
C ASN A 362 -12.26 11.72 -4.50
N LEU A 363 -11.87 10.55 -4.00
CA LEU A 363 -11.12 10.43 -2.74
C LEU A 363 -9.63 10.71 -2.91
N ALA A 364 -9.07 10.46 -4.09
CA ALA A 364 -7.66 10.62 -4.42
C ALA A 364 -7.28 12.04 -4.85
N TYR A 365 -8.18 12.74 -5.55
CA TYR A 365 -7.85 13.99 -6.22
C TYR A 365 -9.02 14.97 -6.26
N ASN A 366 -8.69 16.25 -6.09
CA ASN A 366 -9.59 17.37 -6.35
C ASN A 366 -8.75 18.55 -6.83
N ALA A 367 -9.05 19.10 -8.00
CA ALA A 367 -8.31 20.20 -8.59
C ALA A 367 -8.33 21.47 -7.72
N SER A 368 -9.42 21.70 -6.99
CA SER A 368 -9.58 22.85 -6.08
C SER A 368 -8.96 22.62 -4.71
N GLU A 369 -8.66 21.37 -4.34
CA GLU A 369 -8.02 21.01 -3.08
C GLU A 369 -6.84 20.05 -3.32
N PRO A 370 -5.70 20.52 -3.84
CA PRO A 370 -4.56 19.66 -4.21
C PRO A 370 -4.01 18.82 -3.05
N VAL A 371 -4.21 19.24 -1.79
CA VAL A 371 -3.85 18.45 -0.60
C VAL A 371 -4.53 17.08 -0.56
N ARG A 372 -5.64 16.88 -1.27
CA ARG A 372 -6.26 15.55 -1.42
C ARG A 372 -5.33 14.56 -2.13
N ALA A 373 -4.55 15.06 -3.08
CA ALA A 373 -3.64 14.28 -3.93
C ALA A 373 -2.23 14.14 -3.34
N ILE A 374 -2.13 14.20 -2.02
CA ILE A 374 -0.88 14.28 -1.29
C ILE A 374 0.11 13.13 -1.60
N ALA A 375 -0.40 11.92 -1.80
CA ALA A 375 0.42 10.77 -2.18
C ALA A 375 1.09 10.98 -3.55
N GLY A 376 0.38 11.58 -4.51
CA GLY A 376 0.91 11.93 -5.82
C GLY A 376 1.95 13.05 -5.75
N SER A 377 1.73 14.05 -4.89
CA SER A 377 2.69 15.14 -4.65
C SER A 377 4.02 14.65 -4.06
N VAL A 378 4.00 13.72 -3.11
CA VAL A 378 5.24 13.15 -2.55
C VAL A 378 5.95 12.25 -3.57
N LEU A 379 5.19 11.43 -4.30
CA LEU A 379 5.76 10.63 -5.38
C LEU A 379 6.45 11.52 -6.42
N ALA A 380 5.84 12.65 -6.77
CA ALA A 380 6.43 13.61 -7.70
C ALA A 380 7.76 14.20 -7.20
N GLY A 381 7.88 14.48 -5.89
CA GLY A 381 9.14 14.87 -5.27
C GLY A 381 10.20 13.77 -5.39
N GLN A 382 9.84 12.53 -5.07
CA GLN A 382 10.76 11.38 -5.14
C GLN A 382 11.25 11.10 -6.58
N ILE A 383 10.37 11.24 -7.58
CA ILE A 383 10.73 11.14 -9.00
C ILE A 383 11.73 12.25 -9.35
N LEU A 384 11.44 13.49 -8.97
CA LEU A 384 12.32 14.63 -9.26
C LEU A 384 13.71 14.44 -8.65
N ASP A 385 13.78 14.12 -7.36
CA ASP A 385 15.05 13.95 -6.65
C ASP A 385 15.90 12.84 -7.29
N SER A 386 15.27 11.71 -7.62
CA SER A 386 15.95 10.56 -8.22
C SER A 386 16.49 10.88 -9.61
N LEU A 387 15.69 11.53 -10.47
CA LEU A 387 16.11 11.86 -11.83
C LEU A 387 17.11 13.02 -11.85
N GLN A 388 16.95 14.04 -10.99
CA GLN A 388 17.89 15.15 -10.86
C GLN A 388 19.28 14.65 -10.46
N ALA A 389 19.37 13.69 -9.54
CA ALA A 389 20.65 13.09 -9.16
C ALA A 389 21.38 12.39 -10.32
N ILE A 390 20.64 11.89 -11.32
CA ILE A 390 21.21 11.32 -12.55
C ILE A 390 21.69 12.43 -13.48
N VAL A 391 20.88 13.48 -13.67
CA VAL A 391 21.21 14.67 -14.48
C VAL A 391 22.47 15.37 -13.96
N ASP A 392 22.59 15.54 -12.65
CA ASP A 392 23.75 16.16 -12.02
C ASP A 392 25.03 15.30 -12.15
N GLY A 393 24.87 14.01 -12.43
CA GLY A 393 25.94 13.03 -12.46
C GLY A 393 26.49 12.76 -11.06
N THR A 394 25.64 12.77 -10.05
CA THR A 394 26.01 12.46 -8.67
C THR A 394 26.59 11.05 -8.57
N LYS A 395 27.71 10.90 -7.87
CA LYS A 395 28.39 9.61 -7.73
C LYS A 395 27.53 8.65 -6.90
N GLY A 396 27.40 7.41 -7.36
CA GLY A 396 26.66 6.37 -6.65
C GLY A 396 25.13 6.47 -6.76
N THR A 397 24.61 7.32 -7.65
CA THR A 397 23.17 7.43 -7.91
C THR A 397 22.61 6.16 -8.56
N ALA A 398 21.49 5.67 -8.03
CA ALA A 398 20.72 4.60 -8.64
C ALA A 398 20.13 5.05 -9.98
N ARG A 399 20.39 4.29 -11.04
CA ARG A 399 19.86 4.55 -12.39
C ARG A 399 18.59 3.77 -12.67
N PHE A 400 18.33 2.71 -11.91
CA PHE A 400 17.08 1.98 -11.96
C PHE A 400 16.37 2.15 -10.61
N ASN A 401 15.28 2.90 -10.61
CA ASN A 401 14.47 3.14 -9.43
C ASN A 401 13.10 2.46 -9.61
N ALA A 402 12.66 1.70 -8.62
CA ALA A 402 11.32 1.11 -8.58
C ALA A 402 10.68 1.35 -7.22
N GLN A 403 9.44 1.82 -7.21
CA GLN A 403 8.65 2.03 -6.01
C GLN A 403 7.31 1.34 -6.13
N PHE A 404 6.94 0.57 -5.11
CA PHE A 404 5.65 -0.12 -5.05
C PHE A 404 4.65 0.67 -4.23
N GLY A 405 3.43 0.83 -4.75
CA GLY A 405 2.35 1.50 -4.03
C GLY A 405 0.96 1.14 -4.54
N ALA A 406 -0.05 1.73 -3.91
CA ALA A 406 -1.46 1.47 -4.19
C ALA A 406 -1.96 2.26 -5.41
N TYR A 407 -3.09 1.80 -5.99
CA TYR A 407 -3.72 2.42 -7.16
C TYR A 407 -4.10 3.90 -6.93
N GLY A 408 -4.44 4.32 -5.71
CA GLY A 408 -4.82 5.72 -5.51
C GLY A 408 -3.64 6.70 -5.58
N THR A 409 -2.39 6.24 -5.42
CA THR A 409 -1.22 7.08 -5.74
C THR A 409 -1.14 7.34 -7.24
N PHE A 410 -1.50 6.37 -8.09
CA PHE A 410 -1.63 6.60 -9.53
C PHE A 410 -2.71 7.67 -9.79
N MET A 411 -3.91 7.52 -9.24
CA MET A 411 -5.00 8.50 -9.44
C MET A 411 -4.61 9.91 -8.98
N ALA A 412 -4.00 10.03 -7.79
CA ALA A 412 -3.50 11.30 -7.28
C ALA A 412 -2.48 11.93 -8.24
N PHE A 413 -1.50 11.15 -8.72
CA PHE A 413 -0.52 11.62 -9.69
C PHE A 413 -1.17 11.98 -11.03
N PHE A 414 -2.09 11.17 -11.53
CA PHE A 414 -2.79 11.37 -12.81
C PHE A 414 -3.58 12.67 -12.83
N GLY A 415 -4.29 12.98 -11.73
CA GLY A 415 -4.98 14.25 -11.56
C GLY A 415 -4.01 15.44 -11.55
N LEU A 416 -2.95 15.37 -10.76
CA LEU A 416 -1.93 16.43 -10.67
C LEU A 416 -1.21 16.67 -12.01
N ALA A 417 -0.90 15.60 -12.74
CA ALA A 417 -0.25 15.63 -14.05
C ALA A 417 -1.23 15.88 -15.21
N GLN A 418 -2.53 16.05 -14.93
CA GLN A 418 -3.58 16.29 -15.94
C GLN A 418 -3.65 15.21 -17.05
N LEU A 419 -3.34 13.96 -16.71
CA LEU A 419 -3.39 12.84 -17.65
C LEU A 419 -4.79 12.53 -18.21
N PRO A 420 -5.91 12.82 -17.51
CA PRO A 420 -7.23 12.71 -18.10
C PRO A 420 -7.48 13.51 -19.39
N LYS A 421 -6.67 14.54 -19.65
CA LYS A 421 -6.72 15.26 -20.94
C LYS A 421 -6.17 14.44 -22.10
N ALA A 422 -5.24 13.51 -21.83
CA ALA A 422 -4.66 12.63 -22.84
C ALA A 422 -5.54 11.41 -23.12
N SER A 423 -6.16 10.83 -22.09
CA SER A 423 -7.17 9.77 -22.21
C SER A 423 -8.09 9.76 -21.00
N GLN A 424 -9.38 9.50 -21.22
CA GLN A 424 -10.34 9.32 -20.12
C GLN A 424 -10.07 8.05 -19.29
N ASP A 425 -9.29 7.10 -19.81
CA ASP A 425 -8.93 5.87 -19.09
C ASP A 425 -8.14 6.15 -17.80
N PHE A 426 -7.49 7.31 -17.70
CA PHE A 426 -6.77 7.74 -16.49
C PHE A 426 -7.68 8.06 -15.30
N TYR A 427 -9.01 8.11 -15.48
CA TYR A 427 -9.97 8.14 -14.36
C TYR A 427 -10.17 6.75 -13.72
N GLY A 428 -9.82 5.68 -14.44
CA GLY A 428 -10.03 4.31 -13.99
C GLY A 428 -9.08 3.89 -12.87
N ILE A 429 -9.54 2.96 -12.03
CA ILE A 429 -8.64 2.18 -11.17
C ILE A 429 -7.73 1.37 -12.09
N VAL A 430 -6.42 1.57 -11.97
CA VAL A 430 -5.44 0.83 -12.76
C VAL A 430 -5.47 -0.65 -12.42
N ASP A 431 -5.24 -1.52 -13.39
CA ASP A 431 -5.24 -2.99 -13.23
C ASP A 431 -4.12 -3.49 -12.32
N TYR A 432 -4.17 -4.77 -11.92
CA TYR A 432 -3.09 -5.34 -11.10
C TYR A 432 -1.78 -5.35 -11.89
N ALA A 433 -0.66 -5.13 -11.18
CA ALA A 433 0.67 -5.02 -11.76
C ALA A 433 0.85 -3.90 -12.82
N SER A 434 -0.06 -2.92 -12.87
CA SER A 434 0.14 -1.69 -13.65
C SER A 434 1.39 -0.93 -13.21
N SER A 435 2.00 -0.22 -14.15
CA SER A 435 3.20 0.56 -13.90
C SER A 435 3.23 1.85 -14.70
N MET A 436 3.72 2.93 -14.08
CA MET A 436 4.08 4.16 -14.76
C MET A 436 5.57 4.40 -14.65
N THR A 437 6.20 4.71 -15.77
CA THR A 437 7.67 4.80 -15.92
C THR A 437 8.05 6.19 -16.44
N PHE A 438 8.97 6.84 -15.74
CA PHE A 438 9.62 8.07 -16.17
C PHE A 438 11.00 7.70 -16.68
N GLU A 439 11.18 7.80 -17.99
CA GLU A 439 12.43 7.43 -18.65
C GLU A 439 13.22 8.69 -19.00
N LEU A 440 14.43 8.78 -18.45
CA LEU A 440 15.38 9.87 -18.69
C LEU A 440 16.34 9.44 -19.80
N PHE A 441 16.35 10.17 -20.92
CA PHE A 441 17.10 9.77 -22.10
C PHE A 441 17.76 10.96 -22.81
N THR A 442 18.70 10.66 -23.71
CA THR A 442 19.40 11.66 -24.51
C THR A 442 19.73 11.11 -25.90
N THR A 443 19.86 12.00 -26.88
CA THR A 443 20.44 11.71 -28.20
C THR A 443 21.89 12.21 -28.30
N SER A 444 22.44 12.81 -27.23
CA SER A 444 23.83 13.25 -27.18
C SER A 444 24.78 12.08 -27.01
N THR A 445 25.85 12.10 -27.81
CA THR A 445 26.94 11.12 -27.75
C THR A 445 27.92 11.41 -26.61
N ALA A 446 27.78 12.55 -25.92
CA ALA A 446 28.61 12.89 -24.77
C ALA A 446 28.43 11.87 -23.64
N ALA A 447 29.54 11.39 -23.07
CA ALA A 447 29.52 10.47 -21.94
C ALA A 447 28.71 11.02 -20.75
N LYS A 448 28.83 12.34 -20.51
CA LYS A 448 27.97 13.12 -19.62
C LYS A 448 27.25 14.19 -20.46
N PRO A 449 25.97 13.96 -20.86
CA PRO A 449 25.19 14.98 -21.57
C PRO A 449 24.93 16.19 -20.67
N SER A 450 24.78 17.37 -21.27
CA SER A 450 24.32 18.56 -20.56
C SER A 450 22.83 18.42 -20.23
N ALA A 451 22.32 19.18 -19.26
CA ALA A 451 20.90 19.15 -18.91
C ALA A 451 19.98 19.51 -20.10
N ASP A 452 20.47 20.36 -21.02
CA ASP A 452 19.74 20.79 -22.21
C ASP A 452 19.61 19.68 -23.27
N ASP A 453 20.50 18.69 -23.22
CA ASP A 453 20.49 17.53 -24.12
C ASP A 453 19.66 16.35 -23.57
N ILE A 454 19.06 16.50 -22.39
CA ILE A 454 18.34 15.45 -21.69
C ILE A 454 16.83 15.67 -21.80
N ASN A 455 16.13 14.59 -22.09
CA ASN A 455 14.68 14.55 -22.21
C ASN A 455 14.09 13.52 -21.25
N VAL A 456 12.80 13.68 -20.95
CA VAL A 456 12.00 12.76 -20.15
C VAL A 456 10.76 12.36 -20.94
N ARG A 457 10.43 11.07 -20.94
CA ARG A 457 9.13 10.57 -21.40
C ARG A 457 8.42 9.81 -20.28
N PHE A 458 7.11 9.98 -20.23
CA PHE A 458 6.22 9.22 -19.36
C PHE A 458 5.61 8.06 -20.15
N LEU A 459 5.73 6.86 -19.61
CA LEU A 459 5.20 5.63 -20.16
C LEU A 459 4.25 5.00 -19.16
N PHE A 460 3.16 4.41 -19.63
CA PHE A 460 2.19 3.71 -18.79
C PHE A 460 1.83 2.36 -19.39
N ALA A 461 1.84 1.32 -18.54
CA ALA A 461 1.24 0.02 -18.81
C ALA A 461 0.13 -0.19 -17.79
N ASN A 462 -1.10 -0.37 -18.27
CA ASN A 462 -2.22 -0.79 -17.43
C ASN A 462 -2.26 -2.32 -17.43
N GLY A 463 -1.92 -2.94 -16.31
CA GLY A 463 -1.64 -4.36 -16.17
C GLY A 463 -0.14 -4.66 -16.22
N THR A 464 0.20 -5.94 -16.04
CA THR A 464 1.57 -6.46 -16.20
C THR A 464 2.18 -6.03 -17.53
N ALA A 465 3.35 -5.39 -17.49
CA ALA A 465 4.03 -4.86 -18.67
C ALA A 465 4.49 -5.92 -19.68
N ALA A 466 4.64 -7.18 -19.25
CA ALA A 466 4.92 -8.30 -20.17
C ALA A 466 3.77 -8.57 -21.17
N ASN A 467 2.53 -8.25 -20.78
CA ASN A 467 1.33 -8.47 -21.58
C ASN A 467 0.73 -7.16 -22.11
N ASN A 468 1.11 -6.02 -21.52
CA ASN A 468 0.61 -4.70 -21.84
C ASN A 468 1.77 -3.79 -22.24
N GLU A 469 1.72 -3.25 -23.45
CA GLU A 469 2.77 -2.37 -23.97
C GLU A 469 2.94 -1.10 -23.11
N LEU A 470 4.19 -0.71 -22.84
CA LEU A 470 4.50 0.61 -22.27
C LEU A 470 4.21 1.69 -23.31
N LYS A 471 3.10 2.40 -23.14
CA LYS A 471 2.66 3.45 -24.07
C LYS A 471 3.06 4.83 -23.58
N PRO A 472 3.62 5.70 -24.45
CA PRO A 472 3.93 7.07 -24.09
C PRO A 472 2.67 7.93 -24.01
N PHE A 473 2.58 8.77 -22.97
CA PHE A 473 1.51 9.78 -22.84
C PHE A 473 2.10 11.14 -22.51
N PRO A 474 1.47 12.24 -23.00
CA PRO A 474 1.93 13.58 -22.68
C PRO A 474 1.59 13.94 -21.23
N LEU A 475 2.54 14.60 -20.56
CA LEU A 475 2.34 15.09 -19.19
C LEU A 475 1.83 16.54 -19.19
N PHE A 476 1.22 16.92 -18.06
CA PHE A 476 0.82 18.28 -17.72
C PHE A 476 -0.23 18.89 -18.65
N GLY A 477 -1.04 18.04 -19.31
CA GLY A 477 -2.09 18.48 -20.22
C GLY A 477 -1.57 19.08 -21.51
N GLN A 478 -0.35 18.72 -21.92
CA GLN A 478 0.26 19.08 -23.20
C GLN A 478 -0.01 18.00 -24.26
N ASP A 479 0.53 18.20 -25.47
CA ASP A 479 0.43 17.23 -26.57
C ASP A 479 1.73 16.43 -26.80
N LYS A 480 2.85 16.85 -26.20
CA LYS A 480 4.17 16.24 -26.42
C LYS A 480 4.42 15.08 -25.44
N THR A 481 4.80 13.93 -25.98
CA THR A 481 5.18 12.72 -25.21
C THR A 481 6.64 12.70 -24.75
N SER A 482 7.45 13.64 -25.23
CA SER A 482 8.82 13.90 -24.80
C SER A 482 8.96 15.34 -24.36
N LEU A 483 9.51 15.55 -23.18
CA LEU A 483 9.77 16.86 -22.59
C LEU A 483 11.26 17.06 -22.40
N SER A 484 11.75 18.29 -22.58
CA SER A 484 13.09 18.63 -22.11
C SER A 484 13.17 18.43 -20.59
N TRP A 485 14.35 18.15 -20.05
CA TRP A 485 14.54 18.06 -18.61
C TRP A 485 14.03 19.30 -17.87
N SER A 486 14.26 20.49 -18.44
CA SER A 486 13.79 21.77 -17.90
C SER A 486 12.27 21.84 -17.82
N ASP A 487 11.55 21.48 -18.90
CA ASP A 487 10.09 21.50 -18.94
C ASP A 487 9.49 20.47 -17.99
N PHE A 488 10.06 19.26 -17.94
CA PHE A 488 9.65 18.21 -17.02
C PHE A 488 9.81 18.66 -15.57
N ARG A 489 10.99 19.19 -15.22
CA ARG A 489 11.29 19.69 -13.87
C ARG A 489 10.35 20.82 -13.47
N SER A 490 10.13 21.78 -14.37
CA SER A 490 9.20 22.89 -14.16
C SER A 490 7.75 22.39 -13.94
N GLY A 491 7.29 21.44 -14.75
CA GLY A 491 5.95 20.84 -14.62
C GLY A 491 5.74 20.11 -13.30
N MET A 492 6.68 19.23 -12.91
CA MET A 492 6.62 18.46 -11.67
C MET A 492 6.70 19.37 -10.42
N THR A 493 7.56 20.39 -10.44
CA THR A 493 7.78 21.29 -9.28
C THR A 493 6.51 22.06 -8.89
N LYS A 494 5.53 22.20 -9.80
CA LYS A 494 4.23 22.84 -9.50
C LYS A 494 3.43 22.14 -8.42
N PHE A 495 3.64 20.84 -8.23
CA PHE A 495 2.87 20.03 -7.28
C PHE A 495 3.71 19.06 -6.44
N ALA A 496 5.01 18.94 -6.72
CA ALA A 496 5.91 18.10 -5.96
C ALA A 496 6.11 18.62 -4.53
N ILE A 497 6.15 17.69 -3.59
CA ILE A 497 6.59 17.94 -2.21
C ILE A 497 7.85 17.12 -1.99
N ALA A 498 8.98 17.80 -1.89
CA ALA A 498 10.29 17.20 -1.70
C ALA A 498 10.82 17.35 -0.27
N ASP A 499 10.20 18.19 0.56
CA ASP A 499 10.69 18.50 1.90
C ASP A 499 9.64 18.36 3.00
N THR A 500 10.11 17.97 4.17
CA THR A 500 9.30 17.74 5.37
C THR A 500 8.60 19.00 5.86
N LYS A 501 9.19 20.19 5.66
CA LYS A 501 8.59 21.45 6.14
C LYS A 501 7.34 21.80 5.34
N HIS A 502 7.41 21.69 4.01
CA HIS A 502 6.27 21.86 3.13
C HIS A 502 5.19 20.81 3.42
N TRP A 503 5.58 19.54 3.58
CA TRP A 503 4.66 18.47 4.00
C TRP A 503 3.90 18.82 5.28
N CYS A 504 4.62 19.18 6.35
CA CYS A 504 4.02 19.50 7.64
C CYS A 504 3.07 20.69 7.57
N THR A 505 3.45 21.71 6.80
CA THR A 505 2.62 22.91 6.59
C THR A 505 1.33 22.56 5.86
N LEU A 506 1.41 21.77 4.80
CA LEU A 506 0.26 21.42 3.97
C LEU A 506 -0.67 20.43 4.68
N CYS A 507 -0.11 19.43 5.34
CA CYS A 507 -0.87 18.36 5.97
C CYS A 507 -1.46 18.73 7.34
N GLY A 508 -0.93 19.75 8.00
CA GLY A 508 -1.40 20.17 9.32
C GLY A 508 -1.12 19.15 10.43
N SER A 509 -0.27 18.16 10.17
CA SER A 509 0.03 17.09 11.12
C SER A 509 0.87 17.60 12.29
N THR A 510 0.46 17.32 13.53
CA THR A 510 1.17 17.69 14.77
C THR A 510 2.20 16.65 15.22
N SER A 511 2.60 15.75 14.32
CA SER A 511 3.59 14.70 14.62
C SER A 511 4.90 15.28 15.15
N SER A 512 5.65 14.52 15.96
CA SER A 512 6.94 14.95 16.54
C SER A 512 7.93 15.46 15.48
N THR A 513 7.87 14.91 14.27
CA THR A 513 8.68 15.32 13.10
C THR A 513 8.33 16.73 12.61
N CYS A 514 7.05 17.12 12.70
CA CYS A 514 6.59 18.47 12.37
C CYS A 514 6.80 19.47 13.51
N ALA A 515 6.76 19.00 14.76
CA ALA A 515 7.04 19.82 15.95
C ALA A 515 8.51 20.26 16.01
N ALA A 516 9.47 19.37 15.71
CA ALA A 516 10.90 19.69 15.72
C ALA A 516 11.31 20.76 14.69
N ASN A 517 10.57 20.88 13.59
CA ASN A 517 10.80 21.88 12.54
C ASN A 517 10.11 23.24 12.80
N SER A 518 9.33 23.33 13.88
CA SER A 518 8.61 24.56 14.25
C SER A 518 9.42 25.48 15.17
N THR A 519 10.54 25.00 15.72
CA THR A 519 11.36 25.71 16.73
C THR A 519 12.70 26.26 16.24
N SER A 520 12.98 26.21 14.94
CA SER A 520 14.21 26.78 14.36
C SER A 520 13.88 27.96 13.47
N GLY A 521 13.73 29.13 14.08
CA GLY A 521 13.56 30.40 13.36
C GLY A 521 13.05 31.53 14.24
N SER A 522 13.83 31.96 15.23
CA SER A 522 13.59 33.24 15.93
C SER A 522 14.89 33.77 16.55
N ASP A 523 15.85 34.16 15.71
CA ASP A 523 16.89 35.12 16.09
C ASP A 523 17.08 36.06 14.90
N ASP A 524 16.33 37.16 14.87
CA ASP A 524 16.80 38.41 14.27
C ASP A 524 16.04 39.61 14.90
N PRO A 525 16.73 40.74 15.14
CA PRO A 525 16.31 41.77 16.05
C PRO A 525 15.29 42.74 15.43
N SER A 526 14.46 43.27 16.30
CA SER A 526 13.42 44.27 16.03
C SER A 526 13.95 45.47 15.25
N THR A 527 13.43 45.67 14.04
CA THR A 527 13.34 46.99 13.41
C THR A 527 11.88 47.39 13.29
N GLN A 528 11.54 48.50 13.96
CA GLN A 528 10.25 49.18 13.90
C GLN A 528 9.98 49.70 12.49
N SER A 529 8.82 49.36 11.94
CA SER A 529 8.13 50.21 10.97
C SER A 529 6.63 50.23 11.28
N ASN A 530 6.11 51.44 11.40
CA ASN A 530 4.73 51.76 11.75
C ASN A 530 3.79 51.68 10.53
N ALA A 531 2.51 51.43 10.84
CA ALA A 531 1.28 51.70 10.08
C ALA A 531 0.76 50.60 9.14
N SER A 532 -0.30 49.89 9.53
CA SER A 532 -1.70 50.31 9.38
C SER A 532 -2.64 49.22 9.92
N SER A 533 -3.76 49.65 10.49
CA SER A 533 -4.68 48.84 11.29
C SER A 533 -5.52 47.86 10.46
N ASP A 534 -5.47 46.57 10.81
CA ASP A 534 -6.62 45.69 10.66
C ASP A 534 -6.72 44.72 11.84
N ASN A 535 -7.93 44.59 12.39
CA ASN A 535 -8.21 43.99 13.70
C ASN A 535 -8.24 42.46 13.65
N GLY A 536 -7.08 41.84 13.42
CA GLY A 536 -6.89 40.39 13.54
C GLY A 536 -6.48 39.99 14.96
N VAL A 537 -7.36 39.32 15.69
CA VAL A 537 -7.03 38.70 16.99
C VAL A 537 -5.94 37.64 16.77
N SER A 538 -4.79 37.78 17.43
CA SER A 538 -3.64 36.89 17.25
C SER A 538 -3.98 35.45 17.65
N LYS A 539 -3.39 34.47 16.95
CA LYS A 539 -3.66 33.03 17.10
C LYS A 539 -3.59 32.50 18.56
N PRO A 540 -2.75 33.02 19.47
CA PRO A 540 -2.81 32.65 20.89
C PRO A 540 -4.11 33.11 21.58
N VAL A 541 -4.64 34.28 21.21
CA VAL A 541 -5.87 34.86 21.79
C VAL A 541 -7.13 34.16 21.23
N ALA A 542 -7.10 33.68 19.99
CA ALA A 542 -8.18 32.86 19.43
C ALA A 542 -8.35 31.52 20.17
N GLY A 543 -7.26 30.92 20.66
CA GLY A 543 -7.31 29.73 21.51
C GLY A 543 -7.96 29.97 22.87
N VAL A 544 -7.74 31.15 23.47
CA VAL A 544 -8.37 31.56 24.74
C VAL A 544 -9.86 31.84 24.54
N ILE A 545 -10.25 32.46 23.44
CA ILE A 545 -11.66 32.72 23.10
C ILE A 545 -12.40 31.38 22.88
N GLY A 546 -11.79 30.43 22.18
CA GLY A 546 -12.36 29.09 22.00
C GLY A 546 -12.58 28.36 23.33
N ALA A 547 -11.61 28.42 24.24
CA ALA A 547 -11.73 27.81 25.57
C ALA A 547 -12.85 28.45 26.42
N LEU A 548 -12.98 29.78 26.39
CA LEU A 548 -14.01 30.51 27.13
C LEU A 548 -15.42 30.23 26.58
N VAL A 549 -15.59 30.18 25.26
CA VAL A 549 -16.89 29.85 24.64
C VAL A 549 -17.32 28.42 24.99
N THR A 550 -16.39 27.46 24.95
CA THR A 550 -16.68 26.07 25.30
C THR A 550 -17.08 25.94 26.77
N LEU A 551 -16.42 26.68 27.66
CA LEU A 551 -16.78 26.73 29.09
C LEU A 551 -18.20 27.28 29.30
N ILE A 552 -18.58 28.34 28.60
CA ILE A 552 -19.91 28.94 28.69
C ILE A 552 -20.98 27.97 28.20
N VAL A 553 -20.74 27.25 27.10
CA VAL A 553 -21.69 26.25 26.57
C VAL A 553 -21.88 25.10 27.56
N ILE A 554 -20.80 24.58 28.15
CA ILE A 554 -20.88 23.51 29.14
C ILE A 554 -21.65 23.95 30.39
N LEU A 555 -21.37 25.16 30.90
CA LEU A 555 -22.10 25.71 32.05
C LEU A 555 -23.58 25.98 31.71
N GLY A 556 -23.88 26.41 30.49
CA GLY A 556 -25.25 26.60 30.00
C GLY A 556 -26.03 25.28 29.95
N ILE A 557 -25.41 24.22 29.42
CA ILE A 557 -26.01 22.87 29.39
C ILE A 557 -26.24 22.35 30.81
N GLN A 558 -25.27 22.50 31.71
CA GLN A 558 -25.41 22.09 33.11
C GLN A 558 -26.53 22.85 33.83
N ALA A 559 -26.67 24.16 33.59
CA ALA A 559 -27.75 24.97 34.13
C ALA A 559 -29.12 24.53 33.60
N ALA A 560 -29.22 24.24 32.29
CA ALA A 560 -30.46 23.74 31.68
C ALA A 560 -30.88 22.38 32.25
N VAL A 561 -29.94 21.46 32.46
CA VAL A 561 -30.19 20.16 33.09
C VAL A 561 -30.66 20.32 34.53
N MET A 562 -30.07 21.22 35.31
CA MET A 562 -30.53 21.49 36.68
C MET A 562 -31.94 22.11 36.73
N LEU A 563 -32.25 23.02 35.80
CA LEU A 563 -33.55 23.68 35.72
C LEU A 563 -34.67 22.71 35.29
N LEU A 564 -34.44 21.92 34.25
CA LEU A 564 -35.43 20.99 33.69
C LEU A 564 -35.55 19.70 34.52
N GLY A 565 -34.46 19.27 35.18
CA GLY A 565 -34.44 18.09 36.03
C GLY A 565 -34.86 18.34 37.49
N GLY A 566 -35.18 19.59 37.88
CA GLY A 566 -35.56 19.94 39.25
C GLY A 566 -34.45 19.77 40.30
N LEU A 567 -33.18 19.70 39.86
CA LEU A 567 -32.03 19.43 40.71
C LEU A 567 -31.48 20.73 41.30
N ARG A 568 -31.19 20.75 42.61
CA ARG A 568 -30.57 21.88 43.32
C ARG A 568 -29.17 21.51 43.79
N LEU A 569 -28.22 22.44 43.62
CA LEU A 569 -26.88 22.30 44.20
C LEU A 569 -26.97 22.51 45.71
N VAL A 570 -26.64 21.47 46.47
CA VAL A 570 -26.60 21.54 47.94
C VAL A 570 -25.16 21.43 48.40
N LYS A 571 -24.74 22.30 49.32
CA LYS A 571 -23.41 22.21 49.93
C LYS A 571 -23.28 20.89 50.69
N LYS A 572 -22.13 20.23 50.55
CA LYS A 572 -21.82 18.93 51.17
C LYS A 572 -22.00 18.91 52.69
N SER A 573 -21.82 20.05 53.36
CA SER A 573 -22.06 20.21 54.81
C SER A 573 -23.53 20.18 55.21
N THR A 574 -24.45 20.54 54.31
CA THR A 574 -25.90 20.48 54.54
C THR A 574 -26.40 19.03 54.42
N LEU A 575 -25.84 18.23 53.51
CA LEU A 575 -26.13 16.79 53.38
C LEU A 575 -25.61 15.98 54.58
N ALA A 576 -24.44 16.33 55.13
CA ALA A 576 -23.90 15.69 56.32
C ALA A 576 -24.72 15.97 57.60
N ARG A 577 -25.46 17.08 57.66
CA ARG A 577 -26.31 17.45 58.80
C ARG A 577 -27.70 16.78 58.74
N ALA A 578 -28.16 16.40 57.55
CA ALA A 578 -29.42 15.66 57.37
C ALA A 578 -29.30 14.18 57.75
N ASN A 579 -28.10 13.59 57.65
CA ASN A 579 -27.84 12.19 58.04
C ASN A 579 -27.57 11.99 59.54
N ASN A 580 -27.44 13.05 60.34
CA ASN A 580 -27.12 12.97 61.76
C ASN A 580 -28.20 13.67 62.61
N GLY A 581 -29.31 12.99 62.87
CA GLY A 581 -30.29 13.37 63.90
C GLY A 581 -31.16 12.17 64.31
N PRO A 582 -31.65 12.16 65.56
CA PRO A 582 -30.95 11.73 66.77
C PRO A 582 -31.10 10.23 67.04
N GLU A 583 -30.02 9.60 67.49
CA GLU A 583 -29.99 8.22 67.99
C GLU A 583 -30.72 8.14 69.35
N THR A 584 -31.58 7.14 69.45
CA THR A 584 -32.44 6.79 70.58
C THR A 584 -31.61 6.48 71.83
N ALA A 585 -31.93 7.17 72.94
CA ALA A 585 -31.37 6.88 74.25
C ALA A 585 -31.77 5.47 74.72
N GLY A 586 -30.76 4.66 75.06
CA GLY A 586 -30.92 3.34 75.65
C GLY A 586 -31.45 3.38 77.08
N ILE A 587 -32.33 2.43 77.36
CA ILE A 587 -32.84 2.07 78.69
C ILE A 587 -31.77 1.29 79.46
N LYS A 588 -31.47 1.71 80.70
CA LYS A 588 -30.92 0.85 81.77
C LYS A 588 -31.48 1.25 83.14
N GLY A 589 -32.14 0.28 83.78
CA GLY A 589 -32.22 0.11 85.24
C GLY A 589 -33.32 0.87 85.98
N GLN A 590 -34.45 0.20 86.28
CA GLN A 590 -34.71 -0.56 87.51
C GLN A 590 -36.04 -1.29 87.41
#